data_AF-Q7ZXZ4-F1
#
_entry.id   AF-Q7ZXZ4-F1
#
_cell.length_a   1.000
_cell.length_b   1.000
_cell.length_c   1.000
_cell.angle_alpha   90.00
_cell.angle_beta   90.00
_cell.angle_gamma   90.00
#
_symmetry.space_group_name_H-M   'P 1'
#
loop_
_entity.id
_entity.type
_entity.pdbx_description
1 polymer ?
#
loop_
_entity_poly.entity_id
_entity_poly.type
_entity_poly.pdbx_seq_one_letter_code
_entity_poly.pdbx_strand_id
1 'polypeptide(L)'
;MTLEEQLSGDQSIGKMESVGNALEEVLHEAKLQRTITIGVYEAAKLLNVDPDNVVLCLLATDDKDNQDVALQIHFTLIQAFCCENDINILRVSNMSRLAEILGGSDKPGEPADLHCILINNPHELQIKDPALKEVICYCKESRYLDQWVPVINLPER
;
A
#
# COMPACT_ATOMS: atom_id res chain seq x y z
N MET A 1 5.85 34.66 -5.55
CA MET A 1 5.21 33.59 -4.77
C MET A 1 4.31 34.25 -3.77
N THR A 2 3.01 33.95 -3.85
CA THR A 2 1.95 34.52 -3.00
C THR A 2 1.79 33.65 -1.74
N LEU A 3 1.38 34.26 -0.63
CA LEU A 3 1.17 33.57 0.67
C LEU A 3 0.26 32.33 0.59
N GLU A 4 -0.60 32.25 -0.42
CA GLU A 4 -1.55 31.16 -0.65
C GLU A 4 -0.87 29.85 -1.10
N GLU A 5 0.29 29.94 -1.77
CA GLU A 5 1.08 28.76 -2.19
C GLU A 5 1.77 28.10 -0.99
N GLN A 6 2.18 28.88 0.02
CA GLN A 6 2.86 28.38 1.22
C GLN A 6 1.92 27.65 2.18
N LEU A 7 0.69 28.17 2.38
CA LEU A 7 -0.32 27.55 3.23
C LEU A 7 -0.89 26.24 2.64
N SER A 8 -0.85 26.11 1.31
CA SER A 8 -1.24 24.90 0.60
C SER A 8 -0.16 23.81 0.68
N GLY A 9 1.11 24.21 0.73
CA GLY A 9 2.26 23.31 0.92
C GLY A 9 2.35 22.72 2.33
N ASP A 10 2.13 23.52 3.38
CA ASP A 10 2.15 23.01 4.77
C ASP A 10 0.99 22.05 5.07
N GLN A 11 -0.19 22.32 4.51
CA GLN A 11 -1.35 21.43 4.67
C GLN A 11 -1.20 20.12 3.89
N SER A 12 -0.57 20.14 2.71
CA SER A 12 -0.33 18.91 1.93
C SER A 12 0.72 18.02 2.58
N ILE A 13 1.78 18.62 3.17
CA ILE A 13 2.81 17.88 3.92
C ILE A 13 2.20 17.23 5.17
N GLY A 14 1.44 17.98 5.98
CA GLY A 14 0.78 17.42 7.18
C GLY A 14 -0.25 16.34 6.86
N LYS A 15 -0.94 16.45 5.72
CA LYS A 15 -1.86 15.41 5.23
C LYS A 15 -1.11 14.16 4.78
N MET A 16 0.01 14.29 4.06
CA MET A 16 0.81 13.14 3.62
C MET A 16 1.41 12.38 4.80
N GLU A 17 1.86 13.08 5.84
CA GLU A 17 2.34 12.46 7.08
C GLU A 17 1.22 11.74 7.83
N SER A 18 0.02 12.34 7.91
CA SER A 18 -1.18 11.71 8.50
C SER A 18 -1.53 10.39 7.79
N VAL A 19 -1.57 10.38 6.45
CA VAL A 19 -1.87 9.17 5.68
C VAL A 19 -0.76 8.12 5.85
N GLY A 20 0.51 8.53 5.96
CA GLY A 20 1.62 7.61 6.25
C GLY A 20 1.48 6.92 7.62
N ASN A 21 1.08 7.67 8.65
CA ASN A 21 0.80 7.12 9.99
C ASN A 21 -0.43 6.18 9.95
N ALA A 22 -1.49 6.57 9.25
CA ALA A 22 -2.68 5.74 9.08
C ALA A 22 -2.33 4.44 8.35
N LEU A 23 -1.48 4.49 7.33
CA LEU A 23 -1.03 3.29 6.62
C LEU A 23 -0.25 2.33 7.53
N GLU A 24 0.62 2.85 8.40
CA GLU A 24 1.33 2.04 9.39
C GLU A 24 0.35 1.35 10.36
N GLU A 25 -0.66 2.07 10.86
CA GLU A 25 -1.70 1.52 11.74
C GLU A 25 -2.49 0.40 11.04
N VAL A 26 -2.89 0.62 9.79
CA VAL A 26 -3.59 -0.37 8.95
C VAL A 26 -2.76 -1.64 8.77
N LEU A 27 -1.47 -1.50 8.47
CA LEU A 27 -0.58 -2.65 8.28
C LEU A 27 -0.41 -3.45 9.58
N HIS A 28 -0.30 -2.76 10.72
CA HIS A 28 -0.18 -3.39 12.02
C HIS A 28 -1.47 -4.15 12.40
N GLU A 29 -2.63 -3.53 12.23
CA GLU A 29 -3.92 -4.16 12.55
C GLU A 29 -4.23 -5.32 11.60
N ALA A 30 -4.02 -5.16 10.29
CA ALA A 30 -4.23 -6.23 9.32
C ALA A 30 -3.36 -7.46 9.59
N LYS A 31 -2.11 -7.24 10.04
CA LYS A 31 -1.23 -8.30 10.50
C LYS A 31 -1.78 -9.00 11.75
N LEU A 32 -2.25 -8.24 12.74
CA LEU A 32 -2.81 -8.80 13.97
C LEU A 32 -4.07 -9.64 13.69
N GLN A 33 -4.94 -9.15 12.80
CA GLN A 33 -6.18 -9.81 12.40
C GLN A 33 -5.97 -10.94 11.38
N ARG A 34 -4.74 -11.12 10.85
CA ARG A 34 -4.39 -12.05 9.77
C ARG A 34 -5.24 -11.84 8.49
N THR A 35 -5.54 -10.58 8.20
CA THR A 35 -6.27 -10.13 7.01
C THR A 35 -5.30 -9.53 5.98
N ILE A 36 -4.07 -10.02 5.95
CA ILE A 36 -2.99 -9.53 5.08
C ILE A 36 -2.43 -10.68 4.25
N THR A 37 -2.18 -10.40 2.97
CA THR A 37 -1.44 -11.28 2.05
C THR A 37 -0.14 -10.59 1.69
N ILE A 38 0.98 -11.28 1.79
CA ILE A 38 2.32 -10.72 1.58
C ILE A 38 3.01 -11.56 0.50
N GLY A 39 3.62 -10.89 -0.47
CA GLY A 39 4.33 -11.49 -1.59
C GLY A 39 3.63 -11.25 -2.92
N VAL A 40 4.42 -11.07 -3.97
CA VAL A 40 3.94 -10.81 -5.33
C VAL A 40 3.16 -12.00 -5.86
N TYR A 41 3.66 -13.21 -5.61
CA TYR A 41 3.03 -14.43 -6.11
C TYR A 41 1.72 -14.73 -5.37
N GLU A 42 1.72 -14.61 -4.05
CA GLU A 42 0.54 -14.79 -3.20
C GLU A 42 -0.53 -13.75 -3.53
N ALA A 43 -0.13 -12.49 -3.73
CA ALA A 43 -1.03 -11.43 -4.14
C ALA A 43 -1.68 -11.72 -5.50
N ALA A 44 -0.88 -12.06 -6.52
CA ALA A 44 -1.40 -12.39 -7.85
C ALA A 44 -2.36 -13.59 -7.81
N LYS A 45 -2.04 -14.61 -6.99
CA LYS A 45 -2.91 -15.77 -6.79
C LYS A 45 -4.25 -15.39 -6.17
N LEU A 46 -4.24 -14.56 -5.12
CA LEU A 46 -5.45 -14.11 -4.45
C LEU A 46 -6.31 -13.24 -5.38
N LEU A 47 -5.71 -12.27 -6.07
CA LEU A 47 -6.41 -11.42 -7.04
C LEU A 47 -7.09 -12.23 -8.14
N ASN A 48 -6.48 -13.35 -8.56
CA ASN A 48 -7.07 -14.23 -9.58
C ASN A 48 -8.19 -15.14 -9.05
N VAL A 49 -8.26 -15.37 -7.73
CA VAL A 49 -9.27 -16.28 -7.12
C VAL A 49 -10.44 -15.50 -6.52
N ASP A 50 -10.16 -14.42 -5.80
CA ASP A 50 -11.14 -13.67 -5.02
C ASP A 50 -10.73 -12.19 -4.87
N PRO A 51 -10.83 -11.40 -5.96
CA PRO A 51 -10.46 -9.99 -5.94
C PRO A 51 -11.44 -9.12 -5.13
N ASP A 52 -12.69 -9.54 -4.99
CA ASP A 52 -13.73 -8.82 -4.23
C ASP A 52 -13.42 -8.72 -2.74
N ASN A 53 -12.59 -9.65 -2.24
CA ASN A 53 -12.13 -9.67 -0.86
C ASN A 53 -10.95 -8.70 -0.61
N VAL A 54 -10.37 -8.07 -1.63
CA VAL A 54 -9.21 -7.19 -1.49
C VAL A 54 -9.65 -5.73 -1.44
N VAL A 55 -9.24 -5.00 -0.40
CA VAL A 55 -9.62 -3.58 -0.22
C VAL A 55 -8.51 -2.60 -0.55
N LEU A 56 -7.25 -3.01 -0.37
CA LEU A 56 -6.07 -2.20 -0.59
C LEU A 56 -4.91 -3.06 -1.07
N CYS A 57 -4.18 -2.60 -2.09
CA CYS A 57 -2.97 -3.18 -2.63
C CYS A 57 -1.80 -2.20 -2.44
N LEU A 58 -0.70 -2.66 -1.87
CA LEU A 58 0.52 -1.91 -1.70
C LEU A 58 1.60 -2.54 -2.57
N LEU A 59 2.30 -1.71 -3.35
CA LEU A 59 3.51 -2.10 -4.07
C LEU A 59 4.72 -1.44 -3.42
N ALA A 60 5.73 -2.22 -3.07
CA ALA A 60 6.96 -1.70 -2.47
C ALA A 60 8.17 -2.13 -3.29
N THR A 61 9.09 -1.20 -3.53
CA THR A 61 10.27 -1.41 -4.37
C THR A 61 11.42 -0.60 -3.82
N ASP A 62 12.63 -1.14 -3.87
CA ASP A 62 13.87 -0.41 -3.61
C ASP A 62 14.58 -0.04 -4.92
N ASP A 63 15.69 0.69 -4.82
CA ASP A 63 16.47 1.09 -6.00
C ASP A 63 17.12 -0.09 -6.73
N LYS A 64 17.31 -1.23 -6.05
CA LYS A 64 17.93 -2.44 -6.61
C LYS A 64 16.91 -3.23 -7.43
N ASP A 65 15.66 -3.23 -7.01
CA ASP A 65 14.50 -3.84 -7.66
C ASP A 65 14.16 -3.20 -9.01
N ASN A 66 14.61 -1.96 -9.25
CA ASN A 66 14.43 -1.28 -10.54
C ASN A 66 15.13 -2.00 -11.70
N GLN A 67 16.12 -2.85 -11.41
CA GLN A 67 16.82 -3.66 -12.42
C GLN A 67 16.16 -5.02 -12.66
N ASP A 68 15.23 -5.44 -11.80
CA ASP A 68 14.52 -6.71 -11.95
C ASP A 68 13.33 -6.56 -12.90
N VAL A 69 13.55 -6.90 -14.16
CA VAL A 69 12.52 -6.84 -15.20
C VAL A 69 11.32 -7.73 -14.86
N ALA A 70 11.53 -8.89 -14.22
CA ALA A 70 10.43 -9.79 -13.88
C ALA A 70 9.53 -9.16 -12.82
N LEU A 71 10.11 -8.55 -11.79
CA LEU A 71 9.38 -7.83 -10.76
C LEU A 71 8.60 -6.64 -11.33
N GLN A 72 9.22 -5.86 -12.23
CA GLN A 72 8.53 -4.74 -12.88
C GLN A 72 7.35 -5.18 -13.76
N ILE A 73 7.47 -6.34 -14.43
CA ILE A 73 6.35 -6.94 -15.16
C ILE A 73 5.23 -7.31 -14.19
N HIS A 74 5.54 -7.96 -13.06
CA HIS A 74 4.53 -8.31 -12.06
C HIS A 74 3.82 -7.09 -11.48
N PHE A 75 4.54 -6.01 -11.16
CA PHE A 75 3.93 -4.76 -10.71
C PHE A 75 3.00 -4.17 -11.75
N THR A 76 3.41 -4.18 -13.03
CA THR A 76 2.58 -3.68 -14.11
C THR A 76 1.28 -4.49 -14.24
N LEU A 77 1.37 -5.82 -14.15
CA LEU A 77 0.21 -6.71 -14.22
C LEU A 77 -0.74 -6.52 -13.03
N ILE A 78 -0.20 -6.49 -11.81
CA ILE A 78 -0.99 -6.29 -10.58
C ILE A 78 -1.65 -4.91 -10.61
N GLN A 79 -0.91 -3.86 -11.01
CA GLN A 79 -1.44 -2.52 -11.13
C GLN A 79 -2.61 -2.46 -12.12
N ALA A 80 -2.44 -3.04 -13.32
CA ALA A 80 -3.51 -3.08 -14.32
C ALA A 80 -4.76 -3.78 -13.76
N PHE A 81 -4.57 -4.95 -13.14
CA PHE A 81 -5.66 -5.72 -12.56
C PHE A 81 -6.39 -4.94 -11.44
N CYS A 82 -5.65 -4.35 -10.49
CA CYS A 82 -6.25 -3.57 -9.41
C CYS A 82 -7.02 -2.36 -9.92
N CYS A 83 -6.49 -1.64 -10.92
CA CYS A 83 -7.17 -0.51 -11.55
C CYS A 83 -8.46 -0.92 -12.28
N GLU A 84 -8.44 -2.05 -13.00
CA GLU A 84 -9.61 -2.56 -13.72
C GLU A 84 -10.74 -3.03 -12.78
N ASN A 85 -10.38 -3.54 -11.59
CA ASN A 85 -11.32 -4.06 -10.60
C ASN A 85 -11.66 -3.03 -9.48
N ASP A 86 -11.29 -1.76 -9.65
CA ASP A 86 -11.50 -0.68 -8.66
C ASP A 86 -10.92 -0.97 -7.26
N ILE A 87 -9.86 -1.77 -7.20
CA ILE A 87 -9.11 -2.03 -5.97
C ILE A 87 -8.21 -0.81 -5.70
N ASN A 88 -8.25 -0.29 -4.48
CA ASN A 88 -7.36 0.83 -4.11
C ASN A 88 -5.91 0.32 -4.16
N ILE A 89 -5.05 1.05 -4.86
CA ILE A 89 -3.65 0.68 -5.01
C ILE A 89 -2.76 1.89 -4.74
N LEU A 90 -1.63 1.66 -4.08
CA LEU A 90 -0.61 2.67 -3.81
C LEU A 90 0.79 2.07 -3.83
N ARG A 91 1.79 2.94 -3.97
CA ARG A 91 3.20 2.59 -3.82
C ARG A 91 3.69 3.06 -2.46
N VAL A 92 4.49 2.23 -1.81
CA VAL A 92 5.15 2.56 -0.55
C VAL A 92 6.63 2.75 -0.80
N SER A 93 7.15 3.90 -0.39
CA SER A 93 8.58 4.14 -0.27
C SER A 93 9.01 3.94 1.18
N ASN A 94 10.25 3.49 1.38
CA ASN A 94 10.82 2.98 2.64
C ASN A 94 10.47 1.51 2.96
N MET A 95 11.05 0.59 2.17
CA MET A 95 10.93 -0.86 2.41
C MET A 95 11.51 -1.31 3.75
N SER A 96 12.55 -0.64 4.25
CA SER A 96 13.13 -0.96 5.56
C SER A 96 12.09 -0.82 6.68
N ARG A 97 11.35 0.29 6.67
CA ARG A 97 10.27 0.55 7.63
C ARG A 97 9.11 -0.45 7.47
N LEU A 98 8.76 -0.77 6.23
CA LEU A 98 7.74 -1.79 5.94
C LEU A 98 8.12 -3.16 6.51
N ALA A 99 9.40 -3.55 6.40
CA ALA A 99 9.92 -4.79 6.97
C ALA A 99 9.89 -4.80 8.50
N GLU A 100 10.13 -3.67 9.15
CA GLU A 100 9.98 -3.55 10.62
C GLU A 100 8.54 -3.77 11.08
N ILE A 101 7.56 -3.17 10.38
CA ILE A 101 6.13 -3.28 10.71
C ILE A 101 5.64 -4.72 10.49
N LEU A 102 5.91 -5.26 9.31
CA LEU A 102 5.43 -6.59 8.93
C LEU A 102 6.23 -7.72 9.57
N GLY A 103 7.39 -7.42 10.15
CA GLY A 103 8.31 -8.40 10.70
C GLY A 103 9.00 -9.17 9.59
N GLY A 104 10.32 -9.31 9.68
CA GLY A 104 11.08 -10.19 8.78
C GLY A 104 10.52 -11.62 8.82
N SER A 105 10.69 -12.35 7.72
CA SER A 105 10.13 -13.68 7.47
C SER A 105 10.09 -14.59 8.71
N ASP A 106 8.96 -15.27 8.94
CA ASP A 106 8.85 -16.37 9.93
C ASP A 106 9.82 -17.53 9.64
N LYS A 107 10.46 -17.53 8.45
CA LYS A 107 11.46 -18.50 8.03
C LYS A 107 12.87 -17.91 8.10
N PRO A 108 13.78 -18.49 8.91
CA PRO A 108 15.18 -18.10 8.88
C PRO A 108 15.82 -18.51 7.55
N GLY A 109 16.28 -17.54 6.75
CA GLY A 109 17.15 -17.77 5.58
C GLY A 109 16.61 -17.35 4.21
N GLU A 110 15.34 -16.93 4.10
CA GLU A 110 14.76 -16.39 2.86
C GLU A 110 14.45 -14.90 3.05
N PRO A 111 14.81 -14.00 2.12
CA PRO A 111 14.34 -12.63 2.16
C PRO A 111 12.81 -12.63 2.04
N ALA A 112 12.13 -11.94 2.95
CA ALA A 112 10.68 -11.79 2.85
C ALA A 112 10.35 -11.02 1.56
N ASP A 113 9.54 -11.62 0.68
CA ASP A 113 8.96 -10.93 -0.47
C ASP A 113 7.93 -9.92 0.04
N LEU A 114 8.39 -8.69 0.30
CA LEU A 114 7.57 -7.57 0.75
C LEU A 114 7.18 -6.65 -0.41
N HIS A 115 7.36 -7.10 -1.66
CA HIS A 115 7.18 -6.24 -2.83
C HIS A 115 5.70 -6.01 -3.17
N CYS A 116 4.80 -6.89 -2.71
CA CYS A 116 3.36 -6.68 -2.80
C CYS A 116 2.67 -7.10 -1.50
N ILE A 117 1.77 -6.26 -1.01
CA ILE A 117 0.94 -6.56 0.15
C ILE A 117 -0.52 -6.27 -0.20
N LEU A 118 -1.42 -7.19 0.10
CA LEU A 118 -2.86 -7.00 0.00
C LEU A 118 -3.47 -6.97 1.39
N ILE A 119 -4.34 -5.99 1.63
CA ILE A 119 -5.24 -5.98 2.78
C ILE A 119 -6.58 -6.55 2.33
N ASN A 120 -7.02 -7.58 3.03
CA ASN A 120 -8.26 -8.29 2.79
C ASN A 120 -9.39 -7.73 3.67
N ASN A 121 -10.62 -7.86 3.21
CA ASN A 121 -11.80 -7.54 3.99
C ASN A 121 -12.16 -8.73 4.89
N PRO A 122 -12.07 -8.65 6.22
CA PRO A 122 -12.69 -9.67 7.06
C PRO A 122 -14.21 -9.55 6.87
N HIS A 123 -14.78 -10.46 6.07
CA HIS A 123 -16.19 -10.57 5.69
C HIS A 123 -17.15 -9.76 6.62
N GLU A 124 -17.72 -8.71 6.03
CA GLU A 124 -18.92 -7.96 6.45
C GLU A 124 -18.87 -6.89 7.56
N LEU A 125 -17.78 -6.62 8.32
CA LEU A 125 -17.91 -5.65 9.45
C LEU A 125 -16.82 -4.61 9.75
N GLN A 126 -15.73 -4.44 8.99
CA GLN A 126 -14.67 -3.49 9.41
C GLN A 126 -14.16 -2.47 8.37
N ILE A 127 -15.01 -1.97 7.46
CA ILE A 127 -14.85 -0.57 6.95
C ILE A 127 -15.26 0.42 8.07
N LYS A 128 -14.71 0.23 9.26
CA LYS A 128 -14.87 1.09 10.44
C LYS A 128 -13.54 1.57 10.96
N ASP A 129 -12.44 0.99 10.50
CA ASP A 129 -11.12 1.50 10.81
C ASP A 129 -10.97 2.90 10.18
N PRO A 130 -10.85 3.97 11.01
CA PRO A 130 -10.65 5.32 10.51
C PRO A 130 -9.35 5.44 9.71
N ALA A 131 -8.30 4.69 10.08
CA ALA A 131 -7.00 4.73 9.40
C ALA A 131 -7.12 4.14 7.98
N LEU A 132 -7.75 2.98 7.83
CA LEU A 132 -8.03 2.39 6.51
C LEU A 132 -8.87 3.32 5.64
N LYS A 133 -9.90 3.95 6.22
CA LYS A 133 -10.75 4.90 5.49
C LYS A 133 -9.96 6.12 5.00
N GLU A 134 -9.04 6.64 5.81
CA GLU A 134 -8.18 7.76 5.43
C GLU A 134 -7.29 7.40 4.24
N VAL A 135 -6.64 6.24 4.27
CA VAL A 135 -5.82 5.73 3.15
C VAL A 135 -6.66 5.54 1.88
N ILE A 136 -7.85 4.94 1.98
CA ILE A 136 -8.75 4.76 0.84
C ILE A 136 -9.21 6.12 0.27
N CYS A 137 -9.55 7.08 1.12
CA CYS A 137 -9.89 8.44 0.68
C CYS A 137 -8.73 9.07 -0.08
N TYR A 138 -7.50 8.94 0.43
CA TYR A 138 -6.30 9.43 -0.25
C TYR A 138 -6.13 8.79 -1.65
N CYS A 139 -6.25 7.46 -1.76
CA CYS A 139 -6.21 6.77 -3.06
C CYS A 139 -7.26 7.31 -4.05
N LYS A 140 -8.49 7.53 -3.58
CA LYS A 140 -9.58 8.06 -4.42
C LYS A 140 -9.32 9.49 -4.86
N GLU A 141 -8.90 10.36 -3.94
CA GLU A 141 -8.53 11.74 -4.25
C GLU A 141 -7.38 11.82 -5.26
N SER A 142 -6.33 11.01 -5.09
CA SER A 142 -5.23 10.91 -6.05
C SER A 142 -5.71 10.44 -7.43
N ARG A 143 -6.63 9.48 -7.48
CA ARG A 143 -7.22 9.02 -8.75
C ARG A 143 -7.99 10.12 -9.47
N TYR A 144 -8.70 11.00 -8.74
CA TYR A 144 -9.33 12.18 -9.33
C TYR A 144 -8.34 13.19 -9.93
N LEU A 145 -7.07 13.14 -9.49
CA LEU A 145 -5.97 13.96 -9.99
C LEU A 145 -5.11 13.21 -11.04
N ASP A 146 -5.64 12.17 -11.66
CA ASP A 146 -4.94 11.29 -12.62
C ASP A 146 -3.70 10.58 -12.05
N GLN A 147 -3.54 10.55 -10.72
CA GLN A 147 -2.50 9.80 -10.02
C GLN A 147 -3.03 8.41 -9.67
N TRP A 148 -3.01 7.49 -10.64
CA TRP A 148 -3.58 6.14 -10.53
C TRP A 148 -2.96 5.27 -9.44
N VAL A 149 -1.66 5.44 -9.20
CA VAL A 149 -0.93 4.75 -8.13
C VAL A 149 -0.16 5.81 -7.34
N PRO A 150 -0.78 6.43 -6.33
CA PRO A 150 -0.11 7.42 -5.51
C PRO A 150 1.00 6.78 -4.68
N VAL A 151 1.98 7.60 -4.30
CA VAL A 151 3.15 7.17 -3.53
C VAL A 151 3.05 7.72 -2.11
N ILE A 152 3.25 6.85 -1.13
CA ILE A 152 3.28 7.19 0.30
C ILE A 152 4.64 6.80 0.86
N ASN A 153 5.26 7.73 1.59
CA ASN A 153 6.44 7.43 2.40
C ASN A 153 5.99 7.01 3.78
N LEU A 154 6.44 5.85 4.26
CA LEU A 154 6.25 5.49 5.66
C LEU A 154 7.10 6.41 6.56
N PRO A 155 6.59 6.81 7.73
CA PRO A 155 7.29 7.71 8.63
C PRO A 155 8.58 7.06 9.18
N GLU A 156 9.66 7.84 9.22
CA GLU A 156 10.90 7.48 9.91
C GLU A 156 10.71 7.80 11.41
N ARG A 157 10.85 6.80 12.30
CA ARG A 157 10.74 6.98 13.76
C ARG A 157 12.10 6.88 14.43
#